data_AF-A0A7H4MYK7-F1
#
_entry.id   AF-A0A7H4MYK7-F1
#
_cell.length_a   1.000
_cell.length_b   1.000
_cell.length_c   1.000
_cell.angle_alpha   90.00
_cell.angle_beta   90.00
_cell.angle_gamma   90.00
#
_symmetry.space_group_name_H-M   'P 1'
#
loop_
_entity.id
_entity.type
_entity.pdbx_description
1 polymer ?
#
loop_
_entity_poly.entity_id
_entity_poly.type
_entity_poly.pdbx_seq_one_letter_code
_entity_poly.pdbx_strand_id
1 'polypeptide(L)' 'MNTKARKVMIIGAGNVGASAAYALLNQNICES' A
#
# COMPACT_ATOMS: atom_id res chain seq x y z
N MET A 1 -11.64 15.53 -2.95
CA MET A 1 -11.49 14.06 -2.94
C MET A 1 -11.62 13.62 -1.48
N ASN A 2 -12.61 12.80 -1.13
CA ASN A 2 -12.83 12.34 0.25
C ASN A 2 -11.85 11.19 0.55
N THR A 3 -10.64 11.52 1.01
CA THR A 3 -9.56 10.56 1.29
C THR A 3 -9.70 10.02 2.72
N LYS A 4 -10.63 9.07 2.90
CA LYS A 4 -10.65 8.25 4.11
C LYS A 4 -9.43 7.32 4.11
N ALA A 5 -8.71 7.27 5.23
CA ALA A 5 -7.66 6.29 5.53
C ALA A 5 -8.01 4.88 5.04
N ARG A 6 -7.19 4.30 4.15
CA ARG A 6 -7.36 2.93 3.62
C ARG A 6 -6.32 2.01 4.24
N LYS A 7 -6.75 1.13 5.13
CA LYS A 7 -5.89 0.08 5.70
C LYS A 7 -5.71 -1.05 4.67
N VAL A 8 -4.48 -1.29 4.26
CA VAL A 8 -4.12 -2.36 3.30
C VAL A 8 -3.16 -3.33 3.99
N MET A 9 -3.38 -4.64 3.80
CA MET A 9 -2.52 -5.70 4.30
C MET A 9 -1.97 -6.50 3.13
N ILE A 10 -0.66 -6.78 3.15
CA ILE A 10 0.01 -7.64 2.16
C ILE A 10 0.30 -8.99 2.82
N ILE A 11 -0.10 -10.07 2.15
CA ILE A 11 0.17 -11.44 2.59
C ILE A 11 1.32 -12.01 1.77
N GLY A 12 2.46 -12.28 2.43
CA GLY A 12 3.71 -12.71 1.81
C GLY A 12 4.66 -11.54 1.53
N ALA A 13 5.85 -11.59 2.13
CA ALA A 13 6.85 -10.51 2.10
C ALA A 13 8.03 -10.78 1.15
N GLY A 14 7.85 -11.65 0.15
CA GLY A 14 8.85 -11.84 -0.90
C GLY A 14 8.96 -10.62 -1.83
N ASN A 15 9.80 -10.69 -2.85
CA ASN A 15 10.07 -9.57 -3.77
C ASN A 15 8.80 -8.93 -4.34
N VAL A 16 7.76 -9.73 -4.63
CA VAL A 16 6.46 -9.27 -5.13
C VAL A 16 5.66 -8.52 -4.07
N GLY A 17 5.66 -9.01 -2.82
CA GLY A 17 4.98 -8.33 -1.71
C GLY A 17 5.66 -7.02 -1.34
N ALA A 18 6.99 -6.99 -1.35
CA ALA A 18 7.77 -5.78 -1.11
C ALA A 18 7.57 -4.72 -2.19
N SER A 19 7.56 -5.12 -3.47
CA SER A 19 7.30 -4.18 -4.58
C SER A 19 5.87 -3.65 -4.59
N ALA A 20 4.88 -4.49 -4.21
CA ALA A 20 3.50 -4.06 -4.02
C ALA A 20 3.37 -3.04 -2.88
N ALA A 21 4.03 -3.28 -1.74
CA ALA A 21 4.05 -2.32 -0.62
C ALA A 21 4.65 -0.98 -1.05
N TYR A 22 5.78 -1.03 -1.74
CA TYR A 22 6.47 0.16 -2.25
C TYR A 22 5.60 0.95 -3.23
N ALA A 23 4.94 0.27 -4.17
CA ALA A 23 4.03 0.92 -5.11
C ALA A 23 2.84 1.59 -4.41
N LEU A 24 2.23 0.92 -3.42
CA LEU A 24 1.09 1.45 -2.68
C LEU A 24 1.44 2.71 -1.87
N LEU A 25 2.62 2.72 -1.25
CA LEU A 25 3.14 3.89 -0.54
C LEU A 25 3.43 5.04 -1.51
N ASN A 26 4.07 4.76 -2.64
CA ASN A 26 4.50 5.78 -3.60
C ASN A 26 3.36 6.30 -4.51
N GLN A 27 2.23 5.60 -4.59
CA GLN A 27 1.02 6.03 -5.31
C GLN A 27 0.03 6.78 -4.40
N ASN A 28 0.41 7.07 -3.16
CA ASN A 28 -0.44 7.76 -2.20
C ASN A 28 -1.75 7.01 -1.86
N ILE A 29 -1.75 5.68 -2.03
CA ILE A 29 -2.93 4.82 -1.81
C ILE A 29 -3.12 4.51 -0.32
N CYS A 30 -2.01 4.51 0.43
CA CYS A 30 -1.98 4.29 1.87
C CYS A 30 -1.81 5.61 2.66
N GLU A 31 -2.45 6.70 2.23
CA GLU A 31 -2.53 7.91 3.04
C GLU A 31 -3.65 7.82 4.09
N SER A 32 -3.28 8.21 5.32
CA SER A 32 -4.02 8.22 6.60
C SER A 32 -4.15 6.89 7.34
#